data_AF-A0A3B8K8I2-F1
#
_entry.id   AF-A0A3B8K8I2-F1
#
_cell.length_a   1.000
_cell.length_b   1.000
_cell.length_c   1.000
_cell.angle_alpha   90.00
_cell.angle_beta   90.00
_cell.angle_gamma   90.00
#
_symmetry.space_group_name_H-M   'P 1'
#
loop_
_entity.id
_entity.type
_entity.pdbx_description
1 polymer ?
#
loop_
_entity_poly.entity_id
_entity_poly.type
_entity_poly.pdbx_seq_one_letter_code
_entity_poly.pdbx_strand_id
1 'polypeptide(L)' 'MAQPLEELIRSLPDYPKEGIIFRDITTLLQSPSG' A
#
# COMPACT_ATOMS: atom_id res chain seq x y z
N MET A 1 17.44 9.09 4.67
CA MET A 1 16.91 9.01 3.29
C MET A 1 15.47 8.54 3.42
N ALA A 2 14.49 9.36 3.04
CA ALA A 2 13.09 8.94 3.09
C ALA A 2 12.87 7.90 1.99
N GLN A 3 12.28 6.75 2.34
CA GLN A 3 11.88 5.75 1.35
C GLN A 3 10.76 6.36 0.48
N PRO A 4 10.79 6.19 -0.86
CA PRO A 4 9.73 6.67 -1.72
C PRO A 4 8.38 6.11 -1.27
N LEU A 5 7.40 6.99 -1.08
CA LEU A 5 6.07 6.63 -0.58
C LEU A 5 5.43 5.54 -1.46
N GLU A 6 5.71 5.56 -2.76
CA GLU A 6 5.17 4.61 -3.73
C GLU A 6 5.68 3.17 -3.50
N GLU A 7 6.88 3.00 -2.94
CA GLU A 7 7.45 1.67 -2.65
C GLU A 7 6.75 0.97 -1.48
N LEU A 8 6.07 1.75 -0.62
CA LEU A 8 5.37 1.24 0.56
C LEU A 8 3.89 0.93 0.30
N ILE A 9 3.39 1.20 -0.91
CA ILE A 9 1.98 0.96 -1.27
C ILE A 9 1.89 -0.29 -2.14
N ARG A 10 1.21 -1.32 -1.62
CA ARG A 10 0.99 -2.58 -2.37
C ARG A 10 -0.31 -2.54 -3.14
N SER A 11 -0.35 -3.26 -4.27
CA SER A 11 -1.54 -3.31 -5.14
C SER A 11 -2.10 -4.73 -5.16
N LEU A 12 -3.36 -4.86 -4.77
CA LEU A 12 -4.07 -6.13 -4.72
C LEU A 12 -5.23 -6.07 -5.71
N PRO A 13 -5.18 -6.79 -6.84
CA PRO A 13 -6.32 -6.89 -7.74
C PRO A 13 -7.44 -7.71 -7.09
N ASP A 14 -8.67 -7.42 -7.48
CA ASP A 14 -9.90 -8.13 -7.12
C ASP A 14 -10.21 -8.24 -5.61
N TYR A 15 -9.83 -7.21 -4.84
CA TYR A 15 -10.06 -7.15 -3.39
C TYR A 15 -10.85 -5.89 -2.95
N PRO A 16 -11.82 -6.00 -2.02
CA PRO A 16 -12.41 -7.23 -1.48
C PRO A 16 -13.43 -7.89 -2.43
N LYS A 17 -13.64 -7.32 -3.62
CA LYS A 17 -14.52 -7.82 -4.67
C LYS A 17 -13.81 -7.75 -6.01
N GLU A 18 -14.19 -8.64 -6.91
CA GLU A 18 -13.74 -8.67 -8.30
C GLU A 18 -13.94 -7.31 -8.99
N GLY A 19 -12.94 -6.90 -9.78
CA GLY A 19 -12.91 -5.62 -10.49
C GLY A 19 -12.35 -4.44 -9.69
N ILE A 20 -11.96 -4.64 -8.42
CA ILE A 20 -11.38 -3.58 -7.58
C ILE A 20 -9.87 -3.79 -7.43
N ILE A 21 -9.06 -2.77 -7.75
CA ILE A 21 -7.64 -2.75 -7.35
C ILE A 21 -7.52 -2.03 -6.01
N PHE A 22 -7.27 -2.79 -4.95
CA PHE A 22 -7.05 -2.26 -3.62
C PHE A 22 -5.59 -1.81 -3.45
N ARG A 23 -5.41 -0.62 -2.85
CA ARG A 23 -4.09 -0.08 -2.50
C ARG A 23 -3.89 -0.23 -1.00
N ASP A 24 -3.02 -1.16 -0.62
CA ASP A 24 -2.73 -1.47 0.76
C ASP A 24 -1.60 -0.55 1.29
N ILE A 25 -1.96 0.29 2.25
CA ILE A 25 -1.07 1.25 2.93
C ILE A 25 -0.61 0.77 4.31
N THR A 26 -0.90 -0.49 4.70
CA THR A 26 -0.49 -1.00 6.03
C THR A 26 1.02 -0.92 6.23
N THR A 27 1.82 -1.21 5.20
CA THR A 27 3.28 -1.08 5.24
C THR A 27 3.74 0.36 5.47
N LEU A 28 3.03 1.34 4.87
CA LEU A 28 3.30 2.75 5.09
C LEU A 28 3.05 3.15 6.55
N LEU A 29 1.91 2.74 7.11
CA LEU A 29 1.53 3.07 8.49
C LEU A 29 2.42 2.39 9.54
N GLN A 30 3.03 1.25 9.20
CA GLN A 30 3.98 0.55 10.06
C GLN A 30 5.40 1.12 9.96
N SER A 31 5.68 1.97 8.96
CA SER A 31 6.98 2.60 8.82
C SER A 31 7.17 3.63 9.95
N PRO A 32 8.27 3.55 10.73
CA PRO A 32 8.50 4.45 11.87
C PRO A 32 8.69 5.93 11.49
N SER A 33 8.69 6.25 10.20
CA SER A 33 8.77 7.60 9.63
C SER A 33 7.42 8.18 9.17
N GLY A 34 6.29 7.50 9.46
CA GLY A 34 4.93 7.99 9.19
C GLY A 34 4.44 9.05 10.17
#